data_AF-A0A9D1JM82-F1
#
_entry.id   AF-A0A9D1JM82-F1
#
_cell.length_a   1.000
_cell.length_b   1.000
_cell.length_c   1.000
_cell.angle_alpha   90.00
_cell.angle_beta   90.00
_cell.angle_gamma   90.00
#
_symmetry.space_group_name_H-M   'P 1'
#
loop_
_entity.id
_entity.type
_entity.pdbx_description
1 polymer ?
#
loop_
_entity_poly.entity_id
_entity_poly.type
_entity_poly.pdbx_seq_one_letter_code
_entity_poly.pdbx_strand_id
1 'polypeptide(L)' 'MCDVLDRIEQKGRQEGELEGKKEMAVSLARMGISIEDIAKAAKVSVNEVKQWLALDRSLVK' A
#
# COMPACT_ATOMS: atom_id res chain seq x y z
N MET A 1 23.96 20.27 11.30
CA MET A 1 22.71 19.55 11.60
C MET A 1 22.86 18.15 11.05
N CYS A 2 22.46 17.12 11.79
CA CYS A 2 22.70 15.73 11.40
C CYS A 2 21.86 15.36 10.17
N ASP A 3 22.46 15.39 8.98
CA ASP A 3 21.84 14.99 7.69
C ASP A 3 21.35 13.53 7.66
N VAL A 4 21.72 12.75 8.67
CA VAL A 4 21.33 11.34 8.82
C VAL A 4 19.88 11.20 9.29
N LEU A 5 19.42 12.09 10.18
CA LEU A 5 18.05 12.06 10.71
C LEU A 5 17.03 12.39 9.61
N ASP A 6 17.30 13.42 8.81
CA ASP A 6 16.41 13.84 7.71
C ASP A 6 16.23 12.76 6.64
N ARG A 7 17.24 11.90 6.42
CA ARG A 7 17.12 10.76 5.47
C ARG A 7 16.27 9.63 6.03
N ILE A 8 16.34 9.38 7.34
CA ILE A 8 15.58 8.31 8.00
C ILE A 8 14.11 8.72 8.08
N GLU A 9 13.83 9.97 8.43
CA GLU A 9 12.44 10.48 8.50
C GLU A 9 11.75 10.46 7.14
N GLN A 10 12.45 10.84 6.07
CA GLN A 10 11.87 10.81 4.72
C GLN A 10 11.58 9.39 4.24
N LYS A 11 12.45 8.42 4.55
CA LYS A 11 12.22 7.01 4.25
C LYS A 11 11.02 6.46 5.01
N GLY A 12 10.95 6.69 6.33
CA GLY A 12 9.84 6.23 7.15
C GLY A 12 8.48 6.80 6.71
N ARG A 13 8.45 8.06 6.24
CA ARG A 13 7.23 8.69 5.73
C ARG A 13 6.74 8.04 4.43
N GLN A 14 7.66 7.74 3.51
CA GLN A 14 7.32 7.07 2.25
C GLN A 14 6.88 5.61 2.46
N GLU A 15 7.56 4.88 3.35
CA GLU A 15 7.18 3.51 3.70
C GLU A 15 5.79 3.48 4.36
N GLY A 16 5.51 4.41 5.29
CA GLY A 16 4.21 4.52 5.94
C GLY A 16 3.06 4.85 4.99
N GLU A 17 3.27 5.76 4.03
CA GLU A 17 2.26 6.04 3.00
C GLU A 17 1.96 4.84 2.11
N LEU A 18 2.98 4.06 1.76
CA LEU A 18 2.85 2.91 0.88
C LEU A 18 2.17 1.74 1.61
N GLU A 19 2.51 1.51 2.87
CA GLU A 19 1.87 0.50 3.72
C GLU A 19 0.40 0.85 3.99
N GLY A 20 0.08 2.10 4.29
CA GLY A 20 -1.31 2.56 4.48
C GLY A 20 -2.16 2.38 3.22
N LYS A 21 -1.59 2.61 2.03
CA LYS A 21 -2.28 2.36 0.75
C LYS A 21 -2.55 0.86 0.52
N LYS A 22 -1.61 -0.02 0.89
CA LYS A 22 -1.80 -1.47 0.81
C LYS A 22 -2.90 -1.94 1.76
N GLU A 23 -2.86 -1.55 3.03
CA GLU A 23 -3.88 -1.94 4.01
C GLU A 23 -5.27 -1.46 3.61
N MET A 24 -5.37 -0.23 3.09
CA MET A 24 -6.61 0.30 2.54
C MET A 24 -7.08 -0.56 1.36
N ALA A 25 -6.21 -0.87 0.40
CA ALA A 25 -6.55 -1.68 -0.77
C ALA A 25 -7.04 -3.09 -0.38
N VAL A 26 -6.37 -3.74 0.58
CA VAL A 26 -6.75 -5.05 1.12
C VAL A 26 -8.12 -4.97 1.80
N SER A 27 -8.34 -3.95 2.64
CA SER A 27 -9.61 -3.76 3.35
C SER A 27 -10.78 -3.52 2.40
N LEU A 28 -10.59 -2.66 1.39
CA LEU A 28 -11.60 -2.39 0.35
C LEU A 28 -11.90 -3.65 -0.47
N ALA A 29 -10.88 -4.43 -0.83
CA ALA A 29 -11.06 -5.69 -1.56
C ALA A 29 -11.80 -6.73 -0.71
N ARG A 30 -11.52 -6.82 0.59
CA ARG A 30 -12.24 -7.68 1.54
C ARG A 30 -13.71 -7.28 1.69
N MET A 31 -14.03 -6.00 1.55
CA MET A 31 -15.41 -5.50 1.52
C MET A 31 -16.13 -5.74 0.18
N GLY A 32 -15.46 -6.35 -0.81
CA GLY A 32 -16.04 -6.66 -2.11
C GLY A 32 -15.95 -5.52 -3.13
N ILE A 33 -15.15 -4.48 -2.86
CA ILE A 33 -14.90 -3.41 -3.84
C ILE A 33 -13.98 -3.94 -4.96
N SER A 34 -14.30 -3.58 -6.20
CA SER A 34 -13.53 -3.95 -7.37
C SER A 34 -12.11 -3.38 -7.34
N ILE A 35 -11.13 -4.18 -7.77
CA ILE A 35 -9.70 -3.80 -7.85
C ILE A 35 -9.51 -2.51 -8.66
N GLU A 36 -10.33 -2.29 -9.68
CA GLU A 36 -10.31 -1.10 -10.53
C GLU A 36 -10.65 0.18 -9.76
N ASP A 37 -11.67 0.13 -8.89
CA ASP A 37 -12.08 1.28 -8.09
C ASP A 37 -11.13 1.52 -6.92
N ILE A 38 -10.53 0.45 -6.39
CA ILE A 38 -9.44 0.53 -5.42
C ILE A 38 -8.23 1.22 -6.05
N ALA A 39 -7.86 0.85 -7.28
CA ALA A 39 -6.75 1.46 -8.01
C ALA A 39 -6.99 2.96 -8.26
N LYS A 40 -8.23 3.34 -8.62
CA LYS A 40 -8.63 4.75 -8.73
C LYS A 40 -8.53 5.48 -7.40
N ALA A 41 -9.04 4.90 -6.30
CA ALA A 41 -9.03 5.50 -4.97
C ALA A 41 -7.61 5.69 -4.43
N ALA A 42 -6.75 4.68 -4.62
CA ALA A 42 -5.34 4.72 -4.22
C ALA A 42 -4.43 5.48 -5.20
N LYS A 43 -4.97 5.90 -6.36
CA LYS A 43 -4.23 6.56 -7.47
C LYS A 43 -3.00 5.76 -7.93
N VAL A 44 -3.14 4.44 -7.99
CA VAL A 44 -2.10 3.51 -8.46
C VAL A 44 -2.61 2.67 -9.62
N SER A 45 -1.73 1.89 -10.22
CA SER A 45 -2.16 0.95 -11.26
C SER A 45 -2.92 -0.24 -10.67
N VAL A 46 -3.85 -0.79 -11.45
CA VAL A 46 -4.53 -2.07 -11.12
C VAL A 46 -3.52 -3.19 -10.87
N ASN A 47 -2.37 -3.14 -11.55
CA ASN A 47 -1.32 -4.14 -11.38
C ASN A 47 -0.65 -4.05 -10.00
N GLU A 48 -0.39 -2.84 -9.49
CA GLU A 48 0.10 -2.64 -8.12
C GLU A 48 -0.89 -3.17 -7.09
N VAL A 49 -2.18 -2.86 -7.24
CA VAL A 49 -3.22 -3.39 -6.34
C VAL A 49 -3.27 -4.92 -6.38
N LYS A 50 -3.17 -5.52 -7.57
CA LYS A 50 -3.08 -6.99 -7.71
C LYS A 50 -1.85 -7.57 -7.00
N GLN A 51 -0.70 -6.92 -7.11
CA GLN A 51 0.51 -7.35 -6.42
C GLN A 51 0.34 -7.30 -4.89
N TRP A 52 -0.28 -6.23 -4.37
CA TRP A 52 -0.54 -6.11 -2.93
C TRP A 52 -1.49 -7.18 -2.41
N LEU A 53 -2.60 -7.41 -3.14
CA LEU A 53 -3.57 -8.46 -2.79
C LEU A 53 -2.98 -9.88 -2.93
N ALA A 54 -2.07 -10.09 -3.89
CA ALA A 54 -1.37 -11.35 -4.06
C ALA A 54 -0.34 -11.60 -2.94
N LEU A 55 0.33 -10.56 -2.44
CA LEU A 55 1.23 -10.66 -1.29
C LEU A 55 0.46 -11.03 -0.01
N ASP A 56 -0.70 -10.42 0.23
CA ASP A 56 -1.53 -10.66 1.42
C ASP A 56 -1.99 -12.13 1.50
N ARG A 57 -2.29 -12.75 0.34
CA ARG A 57 -2.70 -14.16 0.26
C ARG A 57 -1.61 -15.15 0.67
N SER A 58 -0.34 -14.73 0.71
CA SER A 58 0.79 -15.58 1.13
C SER A 58 1.04 -15.58 2.65
N LEU A 59 0.33 -14.74 3.42
CA LEU A 59 0.48 -14.60 4.88
C LEU A 59 -0.61 -15.30 5.69
N VAL A 60 -1.53 -16.04 5.06
CA VAL A 60 -2.44 -16.95 5.76
C VAL A 60 -1.73 -18.29 5.99
N LYS A 61 -0.98 -18.39 7.09
CA LYS A 61 -0.50 -19.65 7.67
C LYS A 61 -1.46 -20.12 8.76
#